data_AF-A0A8C0WQD0-F1
#
_entry.id   AF-A0A8C0WQD0-F1
#
_cell.length_a   1.000
_cell.length_b   1.000
_cell.length_c   1.000
_cell.angle_alpha   90.00
_cell.angle_beta   90.00
_cell.angle_gamma   90.00
#
_symmetry.space_group_name_H-M   'P 1'
#
loop_
_entity.id
_entity.type
_entity.pdbx_description
1 polymer ?
#
loop_
_entity_poly.entity_id
_entity_poly.type
_entity_poly.pdbx_seq_one_letter_code
_entity_poly.pdbx_strand_id
1 'polypeptide(L)'
;MKVKVIPVLEDNYMYLVIDEHTREAVAVDVAVPKRLLEIAGREGVSLTTVLTTHHHWDHARGNAELVRLQPGLAVMGADERICALTRRLVHGEELRFGAIHVRCLLTPGHTSGHMSYFLWEDECPDPPALFSGDSLSVAGCGWRLEGTAQQMYQSLAETLSNLPPQTKVFCGHEHTLSNLEFAQKVEPCNDHVRAKLSWAQKRDEDDVPTVPSTLGEELLYNPFLRVVQLQQKRGCH
;
A
#
# COMPACT_ATOMS: atom_id res chain seq x y z
N MET A 1 -7.97 -2.82 -14.84
CA MET A 1 -6.73 -2.35 -14.19
C MET A 1 -5.88 -3.55 -13.84
N LYS A 2 -4.62 -3.58 -14.28
CA LYS A 2 -3.67 -4.64 -13.94
C LYS A 2 -2.59 -4.11 -13.01
N VAL A 3 -2.36 -4.77 -11.88
CA VAL A 3 -1.30 -4.43 -10.92
C VAL A 3 -0.16 -5.43 -11.00
N LYS A 4 1.07 -4.94 -11.18
CA LYS A 4 2.29 -5.72 -11.06
C LYS A 4 2.97 -5.41 -9.74
N VAL A 5 3.18 -6.46 -8.94
CA VAL A 5 3.99 -6.41 -7.72
C VAL A 5 5.46 -6.56 -8.12
N ILE A 6 6.31 -5.64 -7.68
CA ILE A 6 7.73 -5.62 -8.02
C ILE A 6 8.54 -5.64 -6.72
N PRO A 7 8.99 -6.82 -6.26
CA PRO A 7 9.88 -6.92 -5.11
C PRO A 7 11.21 -6.22 -5.40
N VAL A 8 11.66 -5.38 -4.47
CA VAL A 8 12.92 -4.63 -4.55
C VAL A 8 13.56 -4.54 -3.17
N LEU A 9 14.82 -4.14 -3.13
CA LEU A 9 15.57 -4.03 -1.88
C LEU A 9 15.59 -5.37 -1.14
N GLU A 10 15.41 -5.34 0.18
CA GLU A 10 15.34 -6.52 1.03
C GLU A 10 13.90 -7.03 1.12
N ASP A 11 12.94 -6.13 1.40
CA ASP A 11 11.54 -6.50 1.65
C ASP A 11 10.52 -5.52 1.06
N ASN A 12 10.94 -4.50 0.30
CA ASN A 12 10.03 -3.48 -0.24
C ASN A 12 9.29 -3.96 -1.50
N TYR A 13 8.08 -3.43 -1.70
CA TYR A 13 7.36 -3.53 -2.96
C TYR A 13 7.25 -2.17 -3.65
N MET A 14 7.57 -2.16 -4.95
CA MET A 14 7.05 -1.15 -5.87
C MET A 14 5.86 -1.75 -6.62
N TYR A 15 4.95 -0.89 -7.08
CA TYR A 15 3.82 -1.34 -7.88
C TYR A 15 3.78 -0.62 -9.22
N LEU A 16 3.48 -1.36 -10.28
CA LEU A 16 3.15 -0.79 -11.58
C LEU A 16 1.67 -1.08 -11.88
N VAL A 17 0.88 -0.02 -11.94
CA VAL A 17 -0.56 -0.05 -12.19
C VAL A 17 -0.78 0.31 -13.65
N ILE A 18 -1.40 -0.58 -14.41
CA ILE A 18 -1.55 -0.49 -15.85
C ILE A 18 -3.04 -0.33 -16.18
N ASP A 19 -3.36 0.73 -16.92
CA ASP A 19 -4.60 0.79 -17.67
C ASP A 19 -4.46 -0.08 -18.92
N GLU A 20 -5.22 -1.18 -18.97
CA GLU A 20 -5.09 -2.16 -20.04
C GLU A 20 -5.63 -1.63 -21.39
N HIS A 21 -6.49 -0.61 -21.37
CA HIS A 21 -7.06 -0.01 -22.57
C HIS A 21 -6.09 0.98 -23.23
N THR A 22 -5.56 1.92 -22.46
CA THR A 22 -4.68 2.98 -22.99
C THR A 22 -3.21 2.56 -23.05
N ARG A 23 -2.83 1.50 -22.32
CA ARG A 23 -1.43 1.11 -22.07
C ARG A 23 -0.62 2.18 -21.34
N GLU A 24 -1.29 3.16 -20.73
CA GLU A 24 -0.67 4.06 -19.76
C GLU A 24 -0.48 3.32 -18.42
N ALA A 25 0.54 3.73 -17.69
CA ALA A 25 0.84 3.17 -16.39
C ALA A 25 1.24 4.24 -15.36
N VAL A 26 0.90 3.94 -14.11
CA VAL A 26 1.27 4.70 -12.93
C VAL A 26 2.10 3.79 -12.03
N ALA A 27 3.21 4.29 -11.50
CA ALA A 27 3.99 3.56 -10.52
C ALA A 27 3.70 4.04 -9.10
N VAL A 28 3.80 3.15 -8.12
CA VAL A 28 3.74 3.49 -6.69
C VAL A 28 5.06 3.15 -6.03
N ASP A 29 5.60 4.12 -5.27
CA ASP A 29 6.83 4.03 -4.46
C ASP A 29 8.05 3.49 -5.22
N VAL A 30 8.65 4.33 -6.05
CA VAL A 30 9.78 3.91 -6.90
C VAL A 30 11.11 3.98 -6.16
N ALA A 31 11.54 2.85 -5.62
CA ALA A 31 12.86 2.69 -5.02
C ALA A 31 13.97 2.33 -6.02
N VAL A 32 13.67 1.56 -7.07
CA VAL A 32 14.64 1.01 -8.04
C VAL A 32 14.15 1.30 -9.48
N PRO A 33 14.43 2.50 -10.02
CA PRO A 33 13.89 2.95 -11.30
C PRO A 33 14.19 2.01 -12.48
N LYS A 34 15.41 1.47 -12.56
CA LYS A 34 15.82 0.60 -13.66
C LYS A 34 14.96 -0.68 -13.73
N ARG A 35 14.66 -1.29 -12.59
CA ARG A 35 13.82 -2.50 -12.52
C ARG A 35 12.36 -2.19 -12.90
N LEU A 36 11.85 -1.03 -12.47
CA LEU A 36 10.52 -0.56 -12.90
C LEU A 36 10.46 -0.39 -14.43
N LEU A 37 11.43 0.31 -15.01
CA LEU A 37 11.47 0.59 -16.45
C LEU A 37 11.66 -0.68 -17.29
N GLU A 38 12.44 -1.65 -16.82
CA GLU A 38 12.57 -2.96 -17.45
C GLU A 38 11.21 -3.68 -17.52
N ILE A 39 10.46 -3.70 -16.42
CA ILE A 39 9.14 -4.34 -16.34
C ILE A 39 8.13 -3.57 -17.19
N ALA A 40 8.11 -2.23 -17.13
CA ALA A 40 7.25 -1.40 -17.97
C ALA A 40 7.53 -1.63 -19.46
N GLY A 41 8.80 -1.75 -19.85
CA GLY A 41 9.22 -2.07 -21.22
C GLY A 41 8.76 -3.47 -21.67
N ARG A 42 8.89 -4.49 -20.81
CA ARG A 42 8.39 -5.86 -21.10
C ARG A 42 6.88 -5.92 -21.24
N GLU A 43 6.16 -5.17 -20.42
CA GLU A 43 4.71 -5.04 -20.54
C GLU A 43 4.33 -4.16 -21.74
N GLY A 44 5.23 -3.34 -22.31
CA GLY A 44 4.90 -2.45 -23.41
C GLY A 44 3.90 -1.37 -22.98
N VAL A 45 4.18 -0.71 -21.85
CA VAL A 45 3.34 0.36 -21.28
C VAL A 45 4.12 1.66 -21.15
N SER A 46 3.41 2.78 -21.22
CA SER A 46 3.95 4.12 -21.07
C SER A 46 3.78 4.61 -19.64
N LEU A 47 4.88 4.75 -18.90
CA LEU A 47 4.85 5.27 -17.54
C LEU A 47 4.70 6.80 -17.55
N THR A 48 3.61 7.32 -16.98
CA THR A 48 3.31 8.77 -17.01
C THR A 48 3.45 9.43 -15.64
N THR A 49 3.19 8.69 -14.56
CA THR A 49 3.10 9.24 -13.21
C THR A 49 3.68 8.28 -12.17
N VAL A 50 4.25 8.86 -11.12
CA VAL A 50 4.61 8.19 -9.86
C VAL A 50 3.74 8.76 -8.74
N LEU A 51 3.08 7.88 -8.01
CA LEU A 51 2.41 8.16 -6.75
C LEU A 51 3.35 7.72 -5.62
N THR A 52 3.81 8.65 -4.79
CA THR A 52 4.72 8.37 -3.68
C THR A 52 3.97 8.49 -2.36
N THR A 53 3.85 7.39 -1.63
CA THR A 53 3.08 7.30 -0.39
C THR A 53 3.68 8.19 0.70
N HIS A 54 5.01 8.20 0.84
CA HIS A 54 5.71 9.03 1.82
C HIS A 54 7.19 9.25 1.48
N HIS A 55 7.84 10.11 2.25
CA HIS A 55 9.17 10.63 1.96
C HIS A 55 10.34 9.70 2.36
N HIS A 56 10.08 8.57 3.01
CA HIS A 56 11.18 7.70 3.41
C HIS A 56 11.95 7.20 2.19
N TRP A 57 13.25 7.02 2.40
CA TRP A 57 14.21 6.80 1.34
C TRP A 57 13.89 5.56 0.50
N ASP A 58 13.52 4.47 1.14
CA ASP A 58 13.18 3.19 0.51
C ASP A 58 11.91 3.25 -0.36
N HIS A 59 11.10 4.31 -0.26
CA HIS A 59 9.94 4.55 -1.13
C HIS A 59 10.22 5.62 -2.20
N ALA A 60 10.96 6.68 -1.83
CA ALA A 60 11.09 7.89 -2.66
C ALA A 60 12.45 8.05 -3.35
N ARG A 61 13.48 7.26 -3.00
CA ARG A 61 14.87 7.48 -3.48
C ARG A 61 15.02 7.42 -5.00
N GLY A 62 14.20 6.61 -5.68
CA GLY A 62 14.32 6.42 -7.11
C GLY A 62 13.70 7.56 -7.92
N ASN A 63 12.88 8.42 -7.31
CA ASN A 63 12.15 9.47 -8.01
C ASN A 63 13.07 10.39 -8.82
N ALA A 64 14.16 10.87 -8.22
CA ALA A 64 15.08 11.80 -8.90
C ALA A 64 15.84 11.16 -10.07
N GLU A 65 16.20 9.87 -9.98
CA GLU A 65 16.79 9.15 -11.11
C GLU A 65 15.74 8.88 -12.19
N LEU A 66 14.53 8.45 -11.80
CA LEU A 66 13.46 8.12 -12.73
C LEU A 66 13.03 9.34 -13.56
N VAL A 67 12.89 10.52 -12.97
CA VAL A 67 12.56 11.77 -13.70
C VAL A 67 13.64 12.14 -14.72
N ARG A 68 14.92 11.84 -14.45
CA ARG A 68 16.01 12.04 -15.44
C ARG A 68 15.91 11.06 -16.59
N LEU A 69 15.53 9.81 -16.30
CA LEU A 69 15.37 8.75 -17.31
C LEU A 69 14.07 8.88 -18.12
N GLN A 70 13.05 9.55 -17.58
CA GLN A 70 11.74 9.78 -18.19
C GLN A 70 11.35 11.26 -18.05
N PRO A 71 11.89 12.16 -18.90
CA PRO A 71 11.54 13.58 -18.87
C PRO A 71 10.03 13.79 -19.07
N GLY A 72 9.42 14.62 -18.22
CA GLY A 72 7.98 14.91 -18.26
C GLY A 72 7.12 14.01 -17.34
N LEU A 73 7.73 13.02 -16.69
CA LEU A 73 7.07 12.21 -15.66
C LEU A 73 6.65 13.08 -14.47
N ALA A 74 5.41 12.91 -14.01
CA ALA A 74 4.93 13.55 -12.80
C ALA A 74 5.26 12.70 -11.56
N VAL A 75 5.79 13.32 -10.52
CA VAL A 75 5.96 12.72 -9.19
C VAL A 75 4.99 13.41 -8.24
N MET A 76 4.03 12.66 -7.71
CA MET A 76 2.95 13.18 -6.88
C MET A 76 2.95 12.54 -5.50
N GLY A 77 2.59 13.32 -4.48
CA GLY A 77 2.62 12.93 -3.08
C GLY A 77 2.17 14.07 -2.17
N ALA A 78 2.03 13.85 -0.88
CA ALA A 78 1.49 14.87 0.04
C ALA A 78 2.56 15.71 0.76
N ASP A 79 3.81 15.25 0.73
CA ASP A 79 4.90 15.72 1.57
C ASP A 79 6.00 16.36 0.72
N GLU A 80 6.36 17.62 1.01
CA GLU A 80 7.41 18.38 0.31
C GLU A 80 8.80 17.74 0.46
N ARG A 81 8.97 16.83 1.44
CA ARG A 81 10.22 16.06 1.63
C ARG A 81 10.40 14.97 0.57
N ILE A 82 9.36 14.63 -0.20
CA ILE A 82 9.44 13.64 -1.27
C ILE A 82 10.41 14.15 -2.36
N CYS A 83 11.44 13.36 -2.62
CA CYS A 83 12.45 13.72 -3.61
C CYS A 83 11.82 13.83 -5.01
N ALA A 84 12.17 14.89 -5.73
CA ALA A 84 11.69 15.20 -7.08
C ALA A 84 10.16 15.40 -7.21
N LEU A 85 9.46 15.72 -6.12
CA LEU A 85 8.03 16.04 -6.14
C LEU A 85 7.72 17.14 -7.16
N THR A 86 6.81 16.85 -8.09
CA THR A 86 6.35 17.82 -9.11
C THR A 86 4.97 18.36 -8.80
N ARG A 87 4.16 17.61 -8.04
CA ARG A 87 2.81 18.05 -7.63
C ARG A 87 2.45 17.53 -6.25
N ARG A 88 2.21 18.47 -5.33
CA ARG A 88 1.66 18.16 -4.01
C ARG A 88 0.17 17.86 -4.11
N LEU A 89 -0.26 16.79 -3.46
CA LEU A 89 -1.64 16.32 -3.38
C LEU A 89 -2.25 16.61 -2.00
N VAL A 90 -3.58 16.67 -1.94
CA VAL A 90 -4.32 16.86 -0.68
C VAL A 90 -5.31 15.71 -0.41
N HIS A 91 -5.78 15.62 0.84
CA HIS A 91 -6.76 14.61 1.23
C HIS A 91 -8.06 14.74 0.43
N GLY A 92 -8.59 13.61 -0.04
CA GLY A 92 -9.84 13.53 -0.82
C GLY A 92 -9.70 13.94 -2.28
N GLU A 93 -8.52 14.39 -2.72
CA GLU A 93 -8.30 14.76 -4.12
C GLU A 93 -8.43 13.55 -5.03
N GLU A 94 -9.19 13.71 -6.11
CA GLU A 94 -9.39 12.67 -7.12
C GLU A 94 -8.56 12.95 -8.37
N LEU A 95 -7.84 11.93 -8.82
CA LEU A 95 -7.06 11.91 -10.04
C LEU A 95 -7.64 10.88 -11.00
N ARG A 96 -7.26 10.99 -12.27
CA ARG A 96 -7.65 10.02 -13.30
C ARG A 96 -6.48 9.75 -14.24
N PHE A 97 -6.25 8.47 -14.52
CA PHE A 97 -5.25 7.99 -15.46
C PHE A 97 -5.94 7.01 -16.42
N GLY A 98 -6.31 7.49 -17.62
CA GLY A 98 -7.17 6.74 -18.53
C GLY A 98 -8.51 6.35 -17.88
N ALA A 99 -8.78 5.04 -17.78
CA ALA A 99 -9.97 4.51 -17.11
C ALA A 99 -9.85 4.43 -15.57
N ILE A 100 -8.65 4.57 -15.02
CA ILE A 100 -8.38 4.37 -13.60
C ILE A 100 -8.62 5.66 -12.83
N HIS A 101 -9.54 5.58 -11.87
CA HIS A 101 -9.79 6.61 -10.88
C HIS A 101 -8.88 6.41 -9.67
N VAL A 102 -8.41 7.50 -9.08
CA VAL A 102 -7.57 7.48 -7.87
C VAL A 102 -8.10 8.49 -6.87
N ARG A 103 -8.40 8.06 -5.65
CA ARG A 103 -8.67 8.94 -4.51
C ARG A 103 -7.47 8.97 -3.57
N CYS A 104 -6.98 10.17 -3.29
CA CYS A 104 -5.82 10.40 -2.44
C CYS A 104 -6.26 10.51 -0.98
N LEU A 105 -5.80 9.60 -0.13
CA LEU A 105 -6.21 9.49 1.27
C LEU A 105 -5.03 9.80 2.20
N LEU A 106 -5.02 11.01 2.76
CA LEU A 106 -4.03 11.36 3.78
C LEU A 106 -4.20 10.42 4.98
N THR A 107 -3.10 9.77 5.37
CA THR A 107 -3.07 8.71 6.38
C THR A 107 -1.91 8.95 7.37
N PRO A 108 -1.90 10.09 8.08
CA PRO A 108 -0.81 10.43 8.99
C PRO A 108 -0.68 9.40 10.11
N GLY A 109 0.55 9.10 10.50
CA GLY A 109 0.88 8.11 11.50
C GLY A 109 2.34 7.75 11.40
N HIS A 110 2.69 6.86 10.46
CA HIS A 110 4.08 6.51 10.14
C HIS A 110 4.88 7.75 9.76
N THR A 111 4.44 8.50 8.76
CA THR A 111 4.94 9.87 8.56
C THR A 111 3.81 10.87 8.65
N SER A 112 4.14 12.12 8.93
CA SER A 112 3.14 13.19 9.03
C SER A 112 2.48 13.53 7.68
N GLY A 113 3.20 13.31 6.57
CA GLY A 113 2.72 13.48 5.20
C GLY A 113 2.40 12.18 4.46
N HIS A 114 2.11 11.09 5.17
CA HIS A 114 1.80 9.80 4.53
C HIS A 114 0.46 9.88 3.77
N MET A 115 0.44 9.32 2.55
CA MET A 115 -0.70 9.25 1.65
C MET A 115 -0.91 7.80 1.19
N SER A 116 -2.15 7.33 1.28
CA SER A 116 -2.60 6.09 0.66
C SER A 116 -3.40 6.40 -0.60
N TYR A 117 -3.36 5.52 -1.59
CA TYR A 117 -4.05 5.72 -2.88
C TYR A 117 -5.09 4.63 -3.09
N PHE A 118 -6.37 5.03 -3.14
CA PHE A 118 -7.49 4.12 -3.44
C PHE A 118 -7.85 4.22 -4.93
N LEU A 119 -7.72 3.12 -5.67
CA LEU A 119 -7.89 3.06 -7.11
C LEU A 119 -9.05 2.15 -7.50
N TRP A 120 -9.83 2.56 -8.49
CA TRP A 120 -10.90 1.75 -9.08
C TRP A 120 -11.11 2.10 -10.55
N GLU A 121 -11.87 1.27 -11.24
CA GLU A 121 -12.39 1.54 -12.58
C GLU A 121 -13.91 1.43 -12.54
N ASP A 122 -14.60 2.34 -13.23
CA ASP A 122 -16.05 2.27 -13.36
C ASP A 122 -16.44 1.03 -14.19
N GLU A 123 -17.54 0.37 -13.80
CA GLU A 123 -18.09 -0.81 -14.50
C GLU A 123 -17.11 -2.00 -14.65
N CYS A 124 -16.06 -2.04 -13.84
CA CYS A 124 -15.09 -3.13 -13.81
C CYS A 124 -15.48 -4.20 -12.78
N PRO A 125 -15.46 -5.51 -13.12
CA PRO A 125 -15.75 -6.58 -12.17
C PRO A 125 -14.63 -6.81 -11.16
N ASP A 126 -13.42 -6.32 -11.45
CA ASP A 126 -12.29 -6.46 -10.52
C ASP A 126 -12.47 -5.54 -9.31
N PRO A 127 -12.18 -6.04 -8.08
CA PRO A 127 -12.22 -5.21 -6.90
C PRO A 127 -11.25 -4.01 -6.97
N PRO A 128 -11.58 -2.89 -6.31
CA PRO A 128 -10.67 -1.75 -6.12
C PRO A 128 -9.33 -2.16 -5.48
N ALA A 129 -8.32 -1.31 -5.62
CA ALA A 129 -7.01 -1.49 -5.01
C ALA A 129 -6.69 -0.33 -4.05
N LEU A 130 -6.03 -0.63 -2.95
CA LEU A 130 -5.49 0.33 -2.00
C LEU A 130 -3.97 0.14 -1.94
N PHE A 131 -3.23 1.17 -2.32
CA PHE A 131 -1.80 1.25 -2.06
C PHE A 131 -1.58 2.01 -0.76
N SER A 132 -1.25 1.28 0.29
CA SER A 132 -1.27 1.78 1.67
C SER A 132 0.10 2.19 2.19
N GLY A 133 1.16 2.03 1.40
CA GLY A 133 2.54 2.27 1.82
C GLY A 133 2.81 1.61 3.17
N ASP A 134 3.24 2.43 4.13
CA ASP A 134 3.57 1.99 5.49
C ASP A 134 2.48 2.36 6.50
N SER A 135 1.29 2.77 6.04
CA SER A 135 0.16 2.97 6.95
C SER A 135 -0.42 1.63 7.39
N LEU A 136 -0.95 0.87 6.43
CA LEU A 136 -1.51 -0.48 6.63
C LEU A 136 -0.62 -1.50 5.93
N SER A 137 -0.23 -2.56 6.65
CA SER A 137 0.43 -3.74 6.10
C SER A 137 -0.43 -4.98 6.32
N VAL A 138 -0.15 -6.07 5.60
CA VAL A 138 -0.84 -7.33 5.84
C VAL A 138 -0.60 -7.77 7.28
N ALA A 139 -1.69 -7.86 8.06
CA ALA A 139 -1.72 -8.15 9.48
C ALA A 139 -0.98 -7.16 10.40
N GLY A 140 -0.57 -5.99 9.90
CA GLY A 140 0.20 -5.01 10.66
C GLY A 140 -0.13 -3.55 10.34
N CYS A 141 0.69 -2.64 10.88
CA CYS A 141 0.73 -1.23 10.53
C CYS A 141 2.15 -0.67 10.65
N GLY A 142 2.39 0.54 10.16
CA GLY A 142 3.70 1.20 10.28
C GLY A 142 4.15 1.43 11.72
N TRP A 143 5.45 1.32 11.96
CA TRP A 143 6.03 1.37 13.32
C TRP A 143 6.78 2.67 13.64
N ARG A 144 7.41 3.33 12.66
CA ARG A 144 8.23 4.54 12.89
C ARG A 144 7.37 5.77 12.83
N LEU A 145 6.65 6.05 13.91
CA LEU A 145 5.68 7.15 13.91
C LEU A 145 6.35 8.52 14.02
N GLU A 146 6.18 9.37 13.00
CA GLU A 146 6.26 10.84 13.15
C GLU A 146 4.96 11.43 13.72
N GLY A 147 3.87 10.64 13.75
CA GLY A 147 2.58 10.98 14.33
C GLY A 147 2.30 10.32 15.68
N THR A 148 1.05 10.41 16.13
CA THR A 148 0.57 9.76 17.35
C THR A 148 -0.12 8.42 17.06
N ALA A 149 -0.23 7.56 18.07
CA ALA A 149 -1.03 6.33 17.96
C ALA A 149 -2.50 6.62 17.62
N GLN A 150 -3.04 7.75 18.08
CA GLN A 150 -4.39 8.19 17.73
C GLN A 150 -4.51 8.54 16.24
N GLN A 151 -3.52 9.22 15.66
CA GLN A 151 -3.50 9.52 14.22
C GLN A 151 -3.40 8.23 13.40
N MET A 152 -2.55 7.28 13.81
CA MET A 152 -2.49 5.97 13.15
C MET A 152 -3.83 5.25 13.25
N TYR A 153 -4.45 5.22 14.43
CA TYR A 153 -5.77 4.62 14.62
C TYR A 153 -6.83 5.26 13.71
N GLN A 154 -6.89 6.60 13.63
CA GLN A 154 -7.83 7.30 12.74
C GLN A 154 -7.57 6.97 11.27
N SER A 155 -6.31 6.98 10.83
CA SER A 155 -5.93 6.58 9.48
C SER A 155 -6.41 5.17 9.14
N LEU A 156 -6.22 4.22 10.06
CA LEU A 156 -6.57 2.82 9.84
C LEU A 156 -8.08 2.56 9.97
N ALA A 157 -8.68 2.93 11.09
CA ALA A 157 -10.06 2.57 11.46
C ALA A 157 -11.11 3.50 10.83
N GLU A 158 -10.80 4.78 10.63
CA GLU A 158 -11.78 5.78 10.17
C GLU A 158 -11.59 6.14 8.68
N THR A 159 -10.35 6.08 8.16
CA THR A 159 -10.10 6.37 6.73
C THR A 159 -10.08 5.09 5.90
N LEU A 160 -9.16 4.16 6.19
CA LEU A 160 -8.94 3.00 5.33
C LEU A 160 -10.00 1.90 5.50
N SER A 161 -10.41 1.58 6.73
CA SER A 161 -11.38 0.50 7.00
C SER A 161 -12.80 0.80 6.51
N ASN A 162 -13.11 2.05 6.15
CA ASN A 162 -14.39 2.46 5.59
C ASN A 162 -14.49 2.26 4.07
N LEU A 163 -13.40 1.86 3.41
CA LEU A 163 -13.41 1.47 2.00
C LEU A 163 -14.11 0.10 1.82
N PRO A 164 -14.55 -0.26 0.60
CA PRO A 164 -15.24 -1.53 0.37
C PRO A 164 -14.41 -2.74 0.84
N PRO A 165 -15.01 -3.75 1.50
CA PRO A 165 -14.26 -4.86 2.10
C PRO A 165 -13.49 -5.71 1.07
N GLN A 166 -13.95 -5.76 -0.18
CA GLN A 166 -13.28 -6.46 -1.27
C GLN A 166 -12.02 -5.75 -1.79
N THR A 167 -11.73 -4.52 -1.32
CA THR A 167 -10.58 -3.74 -1.76
C THR A 167 -9.29 -4.51 -1.49
N LYS A 168 -8.50 -4.73 -2.54
CA LYS A 168 -7.19 -5.38 -2.49
C LYS A 168 -6.18 -4.44 -1.83
N VAL A 169 -5.43 -4.90 -0.84
CA VAL A 169 -4.44 -4.09 -0.11
C VAL A 169 -3.03 -4.42 -0.60
N PHE A 170 -2.31 -3.40 -1.05
CA PHE A 170 -0.94 -3.45 -1.54
C PHE A 170 -0.05 -2.54 -0.66
N CYS A 171 0.65 -3.14 0.30
CA CYS A 171 1.47 -2.43 1.29
C CYS A 171 2.94 -2.27 0.89
N GLY A 172 3.69 -1.45 1.64
CA GLY A 172 5.08 -1.11 1.32
C GLY A 172 6.09 -2.25 1.44
N HIS A 173 5.84 -3.21 2.34
CA HIS A 173 6.81 -4.24 2.70
C HIS A 173 6.23 -5.65 2.86
N GLU A 174 7.10 -6.64 2.73
CA GLU A 174 6.87 -8.06 3.04
C GLU A 174 7.15 -8.35 4.52
N HIS A 175 6.26 -7.87 5.40
CA HIS A 175 6.34 -8.10 6.87
C HIS A 175 5.28 -9.09 7.37
N THR A 176 4.59 -9.78 6.47
CA THR A 176 3.37 -10.53 6.80
C THR A 176 3.59 -11.61 7.86
N LEU A 177 4.70 -12.35 7.79
CA LEU A 177 5.03 -13.38 8.76
C LEU A 177 5.21 -12.82 10.17
N SER A 178 6.08 -11.82 10.33
CA SER A 178 6.36 -11.22 11.65
C SER A 178 5.12 -10.53 12.22
N ASN A 179 4.31 -9.90 11.37
CA ASN A 179 3.03 -9.31 11.74
C ASN A 179 2.04 -10.37 12.26
N LEU A 180 1.91 -11.50 11.57
CA LEU A 180 1.02 -12.59 11.97
C LEU A 180 1.50 -13.32 13.22
N GLU A 181 2.82 -13.48 13.42
CA GLU A 181 3.38 -13.98 14.67
C GLU A 181 3.05 -13.07 15.85
N PHE A 182 3.11 -11.75 15.66
CA PHE A 182 2.67 -10.79 16.65
C PHE A 182 1.15 -10.89 16.89
N ALA A 183 0.34 -10.92 15.82
CA ALA A 183 -1.11 -11.08 15.91
C ALA A 183 -1.49 -12.37 16.67
N GLN A 184 -0.75 -13.46 16.48
CA GLN A 184 -0.97 -14.74 17.16
C GLN A 184 -0.68 -14.64 18.67
N LYS A 185 0.27 -13.79 19.08
CA LYS A 185 0.51 -13.49 20.51
C LYS A 185 -0.61 -12.62 21.09
N VAL A 186 -1.16 -11.69 20.30
CA VAL A 186 -2.25 -10.79 20.72
C VAL A 186 -3.59 -11.52 20.85
N GLU A 187 -3.93 -12.38 19.89
CA GLU A 187 -5.14 -13.22 19.91
C GLU A 187 -4.82 -14.71 19.69
N PRO A 188 -4.33 -15.45 20.71
CA PRO A 188 -3.92 -16.85 20.57
C PRO A 188 -5.01 -17.79 20.03
N CYS A 189 -6.27 -17.47 20.32
CA CYS A 189 -7.43 -18.26 19.93
C CYS A 189 -8.09 -17.78 18.61
N ASN A 190 -7.48 -16.85 17.86
CA ASN A 190 -8.04 -16.38 16.59
C ASN A 190 -7.66 -17.34 15.44
N ASP A 191 -8.64 -18.14 15.00
CA ASP A 191 -8.45 -19.13 13.93
C ASP A 191 -8.07 -18.48 12.59
N HIS A 192 -8.50 -17.25 12.32
CA HIS A 192 -8.13 -16.52 11.11
C HIS A 192 -6.65 -16.15 11.10
N VAL A 193 -6.08 -15.78 12.27
CA VAL A 193 -4.64 -15.51 12.40
C VAL A 193 -3.85 -16.79 12.13
N ARG A 194 -4.23 -17.92 12.76
CA ARG A 194 -3.55 -19.21 12.53
C ARG A 194 -3.58 -19.63 11.07
N ALA A 195 -4.76 -19.56 10.44
CA ALA A 195 -4.93 -19.92 9.04
C ALA A 195 -4.10 -19.01 8.11
N LYS A 196 -4.12 -17.70 8.33
CA LYS A 196 -3.35 -16.75 7.52
C LYS A 196 -1.84 -16.91 7.73
N LEU A 197 -1.40 -17.24 8.95
CA LEU A 197 0.01 -17.52 9.26
C LEU A 197 0.51 -18.76 8.50
N SER A 198 -0.24 -19.87 8.53
CA SER A 198 0.12 -21.07 7.75
C SER A 198 0.14 -20.79 6.23
N TRP A 199 -0.80 -19.98 5.74
CA TRP A 199 -0.80 -19.54 4.35
C TRP A 199 0.42 -18.68 3.99
N ALA A 200 0.81 -17.75 4.87
CA ALA A 200 1.97 -16.88 4.66
C ALA A 200 3.28 -17.68 4.69
N GLN A 201 3.43 -18.63 5.63
CA GLN A 201 4.57 -19.54 5.70
C GLN A 201 4.73 -20.31 4.39
N LYS A 202 3.63 -20.81 3.83
CA LYS A 202 3.70 -21.55 2.56
C LYS A 202 4.14 -20.67 1.39
N ARG A 203 3.72 -19.41 1.35
CA ARG A 203 4.13 -18.47 0.29
C ARG A 203 5.59 -18.05 0.42
N ASP A 204 6.07 -17.86 1.64
CA ASP A 204 7.47 -17.58 1.92
C ASP A 204 8.38 -18.74 1.46
N GLU A 205 7.99 -19.99 1.75
CA GLU A 205 8.68 -21.19 1.22
C GLU A 205 8.73 -21.23 -0.31
N ASP A 206 7.70 -20.70 -0.97
CA ASP A 206 7.57 -20.72 -2.43
C ASP A 206 8.13 -19.44 -3.10
N ASP A 207 8.74 -18.52 -2.34
CA ASP A 207 9.25 -17.20 -2.78
C ASP A 207 8.17 -16.36 -3.52
N VAL A 208 6.94 -16.38 -2.98
CA VAL A 208 5.79 -15.65 -3.54
C VAL A 208 5.36 -14.53 -2.59
N PRO A 209 5.23 -13.27 -3.07
CA PRO A 209 4.71 -12.16 -2.27
C PRO A 209 3.40 -12.46 -1.58
N THR A 210 3.21 -12.02 -0.35
CA THR A 210 1.95 -12.17 0.41
C THR A 210 0.93 -11.06 0.11
N VAL A 211 1.27 -10.11 -0.75
CA VAL A 211 0.33 -9.13 -1.29
C VAL A 211 -0.35 -9.63 -2.59
N PRO A 212 -1.56 -9.16 -2.91
CA PRO A 212 -2.44 -8.39 -2.02
C PRO A 212 -3.19 -9.26 -1.01
N SER A 213 -3.56 -8.67 0.13
CA SER A 213 -4.71 -9.13 0.94
C SER A 213 -5.98 -8.36 0.55
N THR A 214 -7.05 -8.46 1.32
CA THR A 214 -8.24 -7.59 1.20
C THR A 214 -8.57 -6.91 2.52
N LEU A 215 -9.20 -5.74 2.50
CA LEU A 215 -9.62 -5.06 3.74
C LEU A 215 -10.55 -5.92 4.60
N GLY A 216 -11.43 -6.69 3.97
CA GLY A 216 -12.31 -7.65 4.65
C GLY A 216 -11.53 -8.74 5.39
N GLU A 217 -10.43 -9.24 4.81
CA GLU A 217 -9.51 -10.17 5.47
C GLU A 217 -8.76 -9.50 6.64
N GLU A 218 -8.24 -8.29 6.44
CA GLU A 218 -7.49 -7.56 7.49
C GLU A 218 -8.34 -7.36 8.75
N LEU A 219 -9.64 -7.12 8.63
CA LEU A 219 -10.56 -7.02 9.78
C LEU A 219 -10.69 -8.32 10.60
N LEU A 220 -10.27 -9.47 10.06
CA LEU A 220 -10.34 -10.77 10.74
C LEU A 220 -9.10 -11.10 11.55
N TYR A 221 -7.92 -10.65 11.14
CA TYR A 221 -6.64 -11.03 11.75
C TYR A 221 -5.70 -9.89 12.13
N ASN A 222 -5.88 -8.67 11.60
CA ASN A 222 -4.98 -7.56 11.85
C ASN A 222 -5.32 -6.91 13.22
N PRO A 223 -4.45 -7.00 14.23
CA PRO A 223 -4.76 -6.49 15.57
C PRO A 223 -4.97 -4.97 15.58
N PHE A 224 -4.39 -4.24 14.64
CA PHE A 224 -4.50 -2.78 14.54
C PHE A 224 -5.81 -2.31 13.91
N LEU A 225 -6.51 -3.18 13.16
CA LEU A 225 -7.89 -2.92 12.69
C LEU A 225 -8.96 -3.49 13.64
N ARG A 226 -8.55 -4.21 14.68
CA ARG A 226 -9.43 -4.95 15.60
C ARG A 226 -9.41 -4.40 17.02
N VAL A 227 -8.93 -3.16 17.21
CA VAL A 227 -8.73 -2.54 18.51
C VAL A 227 -10.01 -2.55 19.37
N VAL A 228 -11.17 -2.28 18.77
CA VAL A 228 -12.47 -2.27 19.48
C VAL A 228 -12.83 -3.67 19.98
N GLN A 229 -12.70 -4.69 19.14
CA GLN A 229 -12.99 -6.09 19.50
C GLN A 229 -12.02 -6.60 20.58
N LEU A 230 -10.75 -6.20 20.51
CA LEU A 230 -9.73 -6.53 21.51
C LEU A 230 -10.03 -5.90 22.88
N GLN A 231 -10.49 -4.64 22.90
CA GLN A 231 -10.88 -3.97 24.14
C GLN A 231 -12.09 -4.65 24.79
N GLN A 232 -13.10 -5.05 24.00
CA GLN A 232 -14.28 -5.75 24.50
C GLN A 232 -13.92 -7.11 25.14
N LYS A 233 -13.02 -7.88 24.52
CA LYS A 233 -12.57 -9.17 25.07
C LYS A 233 -11.80 -9.02 26.39
N ARG A 234 -11.05 -7.93 26.58
CA ARG A 234 -10.33 -7.65 27.84
C ARG A 234 -11.25 -7.25 29.00
N GLY A 235 -12.44 -6.71 28.71
CA GLY A 235 -13.44 -6.35 29.72
C GLY A 235 -14.22 -7.53 30.30
N CYS A 236 -13.95 -8.77 29.87
CA CYS A 236 -14.62 -9.99 30.32
C CYS A 236 -13.77 -10.85 31.28
N HIS A 237 -12.71 -10.30 31.87
CA HIS A 237 -11.89 -10.95 32.89
C HIS A 237 -12.06 -10.30 34.26
#